data_AF-E3QBN8-F1
#
_entry.id   AF-E3QBN8-F1
#
_cell.length_a   1.000
_cell.length_b   1.000
_cell.length_c   1.000
_cell.angle_alpha   90.00
_cell.angle_beta   90.00
_cell.angle_gamma   90.00
#
_symmetry.space_group_name_H-M   'P 1'
#
loop_
_entity.id
_entity.type
_entity.pdbx_description
1 polymer ?
#
loop_
_entity_poly.entity_id
_entity_poly.type
_entity_poly.pdbx_seq_one_letter_code
_entity_poly.pdbx_strand_id
1 'polypeptide(L)'
;MACGEATNVGSVDMMFDAAQAAGFKLIYSFDYAGRGPWPQQDVIDMLNVYSDSPAYFRQSTGQPLVSTFEGPGQSEDWVYIKEQTNAFFMPSRSSLGAKRAMKKNVADGLFSWGAWPEGPNDISEEIDASYVDFLGKDASGNKRPYMMPVSPWLYTNLPGYRKNWL
;
A
#
# COMPACT_ATOMS: atom_id res chain seq x y z
N MET A 1 2.62 8.57 -1.42
CA MET A 1 3.27 9.67 -2.19
C MET A 1 2.74 9.64 -3.61
N ALA A 2 2.33 10.78 -4.17
CA ALA A 2 1.84 10.88 -5.55
C ALA A 2 3.01 11.06 -6.54
N CYS A 3 2.84 10.54 -7.76
CA CYS A 3 3.87 10.61 -8.80
C CYS A 3 4.14 12.04 -9.25
N GLY A 4 5.41 12.37 -9.53
CA GLY A 4 5.82 13.65 -10.12
C GLY A 4 5.74 14.87 -9.19
N GLU A 5 5.59 14.67 -7.87
CA GLU A 5 5.69 15.77 -6.90
C GLU A 5 7.15 16.19 -6.72
N ALA A 6 7.43 17.48 -6.95
CA ALA A 6 8.79 18.03 -6.87
C ALA A 6 9.43 17.87 -5.48
N THR A 7 8.61 17.80 -4.44
CA THR A 7 9.07 17.64 -3.06
C THR A 7 9.36 16.18 -2.68
N ASN A 8 9.03 15.19 -3.52
CA ASN A 8 9.23 13.77 -3.18
C ASN A 8 10.70 13.46 -2.87
N VAL A 9 11.62 13.80 -3.77
CA VAL A 9 13.04 13.44 -3.62
C VAL A 9 13.62 13.98 -2.30
N GLY A 10 13.57 15.30 -2.11
CA GLY A 10 14.11 15.91 -0.90
C GLY A 10 13.39 15.49 0.38
N SER A 11 12.06 15.31 0.33
CA SER A 11 11.31 14.87 1.52
C SER A 11 11.59 13.43 1.91
N VAL A 12 11.81 12.54 0.94
CA VAL A 12 12.11 11.12 1.18
C VAL A 12 13.45 10.96 1.88
N ASP A 13 14.51 11.64 1.40
CA ASP A 13 15.82 11.63 2.07
C ASP A 13 15.71 12.04 3.54
N MET A 14 15.11 13.21 3.79
CA MET A 14 14.93 13.72 5.15
C MET A 14 14.11 12.78 6.04
N MET A 15 13.09 12.12 5.48
CA MET A 15 12.28 11.15 6.22
C MET A 15 13.10 9.92 6.63
N PHE A 16 13.93 9.36 5.75
CA PHE A 16 14.77 8.21 6.09
C PHE A 16 15.85 8.54 7.11
N ASP A 17 16.49 9.72 7.00
CA ASP A 17 17.47 10.20 7.99
C ASP A 17 16.82 10.36 9.38
N ALA A 18 15.66 11.01 9.45
CA ALA A 18 14.93 11.21 10.70
C ALA A 18 14.44 9.87 11.29
N ALA A 19 13.91 8.97 10.47
CA ALA A 19 13.45 7.66 10.90
C ALA A 19 14.59 6.81 11.45
N GLN A 20 15.76 6.84 10.79
CA GLN A 20 16.95 6.15 11.26
C GLN A 20 17.40 6.68 12.63
N ALA A 21 17.48 8.00 12.80
CA ALA A 21 17.84 8.62 14.07
C ALA A 21 16.84 8.27 15.20
N ALA A 22 15.56 8.12 14.87
CA ALA A 22 14.50 7.78 15.82
C ALA A 22 14.33 6.27 16.06
N GLY A 23 15.02 5.41 15.29
CA GLY A 23 14.74 3.96 15.28
C GLY A 23 13.36 3.59 14.71
N PHE A 24 12.71 4.51 14.00
CA PHE A 24 11.42 4.32 13.36
C PHE A 24 11.58 3.60 12.02
N LYS A 25 10.52 2.89 11.58
CA LYS A 25 10.52 2.16 10.31
C LYS A 25 9.56 2.79 9.31
N LEU A 26 9.99 2.89 8.06
CA LEU A 26 9.23 3.43 6.95
C LEU A 26 8.92 2.34 5.91
N ILE A 27 7.82 2.52 5.20
CA ILE A 27 7.52 1.82 3.94
C ILE A 27 7.19 2.85 2.88
N TYR A 28 7.38 2.48 1.61
CA TYR A 28 6.72 3.21 0.55
C TYR A 28 5.26 2.81 0.43
N SER A 29 4.40 3.84 0.38
CA SER A 29 3.03 3.74 -0.11
C SER A 29 2.90 4.64 -1.34
N PHE A 30 2.93 4.04 -2.53
CA PHE A 30 2.84 4.76 -3.79
C PHE A 30 1.38 5.03 -4.14
N ASP A 31 1.01 6.30 -4.28
CA ASP A 31 -0.34 6.68 -4.67
C ASP A 31 -0.46 6.63 -6.19
N TYR A 32 -1.10 5.58 -6.72
CA TYR A 32 -1.29 5.37 -8.15
C TYR A 32 -2.57 6.06 -8.67
N ALA A 33 -3.44 6.55 -7.77
CA ALA A 33 -4.69 7.22 -8.13
C ALA A 33 -4.60 8.75 -8.07
N GLY A 34 -3.73 9.31 -7.23
CA GLY A 34 -3.67 10.75 -6.94
C GLY A 34 -3.29 11.61 -8.15
N ARG A 35 -2.19 11.29 -8.83
CA ARG A 35 -1.68 12.03 -10.01
C ARG A 35 -1.44 11.14 -11.23
N GLY A 36 -2.09 9.99 -11.25
CA GLY A 36 -1.79 8.90 -12.17
C GLY A 36 -0.80 7.90 -11.58
N PRO A 37 -0.63 6.76 -12.25
CA PRO A 37 0.22 5.68 -11.77
C PRO A 37 1.69 6.09 -11.78
N TRP A 38 2.46 5.51 -10.86
CA TRP A 38 3.90 5.62 -10.89
C TRP A 38 4.47 4.78 -12.06
N PRO A 39 5.43 5.31 -12.84
CA PRO A 39 6.19 4.51 -13.78
C PRO A 39 6.89 3.35 -13.08
N GLN A 40 6.89 2.17 -13.72
CA GLN A 40 7.51 0.96 -13.17
C GLN A 40 8.98 1.19 -12.77
N GLN A 41 9.75 1.85 -13.64
CA GLN A 41 11.18 2.09 -13.39
C GLN A 41 11.41 3.02 -12.20
N ASP A 42 10.62 4.09 -12.05
CA ASP A 42 10.72 5.00 -10.91
C ASP A 42 10.50 4.27 -9.57
N VAL A 43 9.58 3.30 -9.54
CA VAL A 43 9.36 2.47 -8.33
C VAL A 43 10.57 1.61 -8.04
N ILE A 44 11.17 0.99 -9.06
CA ILE A 44 12.40 0.17 -8.91
C ILE A 44 13.54 1.03 -8.38
N ASP A 45 13.77 2.18 -9.00
CA ASP A 45 14.88 3.07 -8.66
C ASP A 45 14.74 3.56 -7.21
N MET A 46 13.54 3.99 -6.80
CA MET A 46 13.29 4.40 -5.42
C MET A 46 13.49 3.26 -4.43
N LEU A 47 13.02 2.04 -4.74
CA LEU A 47 13.23 0.89 -3.86
C LEU A 47 14.72 0.53 -3.73
N ASN A 48 15.48 0.58 -4.82
CA ASN A 48 16.91 0.27 -4.79
C ASN A 48 17.72 1.29 -3.98
N VAL A 49 17.28 2.55 -3.88
CA VAL A 49 17.98 3.56 -3.08
C VAL A 49 17.75 3.33 -1.58
N TYR A 50 16.52 3.02 -1.14
CA TYR A 50 16.18 3.08 0.29
C TYR A 50 15.81 1.75 0.94
N SER A 51 15.52 0.68 0.17
CA SER A 51 15.12 -0.60 0.75
C SER A 51 16.20 -1.23 1.63
N ASP A 52 17.47 -0.91 1.36
CA ASP A 52 18.61 -1.33 2.19
C ASP A 52 18.83 -0.50 3.45
N SER A 53 18.16 0.65 3.59
CA SER A 53 18.23 1.46 4.80
C SER A 53 17.83 0.64 6.03
N PRO A 54 18.51 0.81 7.18
CA PRO A 54 18.08 0.19 8.43
C PRO A 54 16.73 0.76 8.88
N ALA A 55 16.30 1.94 8.41
CA ALA A 55 14.98 2.49 8.67
C ALA A 55 13.89 1.92 7.75
N TYR A 56 14.20 1.09 6.74
CA TYR A 56 13.18 0.48 5.90
C TYR A 56 12.55 -0.74 6.60
N PHE A 57 11.21 -0.76 6.69
CA PHE A 57 10.47 -1.88 7.25
C PHE A 57 10.51 -3.10 6.32
N ARG A 58 10.94 -4.23 6.87
CA ARG A 58 10.91 -5.52 6.21
C ARG A 58 9.90 -6.40 6.92
N GLN A 59 9.07 -7.12 6.16
CA GLN A 59 8.16 -8.09 6.77
C GLN A 59 8.95 -9.33 7.24
N SER A 60 8.27 -10.27 7.91
CA SER A 60 8.89 -11.37 8.63
C SER A 60 9.82 -12.27 7.80
N THR A 61 9.65 -12.38 6.47
CA THR A 61 10.57 -13.13 5.59
C THR A 61 11.76 -12.31 5.08
N GLY A 62 11.93 -11.07 5.59
CA GLY A 62 13.07 -10.19 5.29
C GLY A 62 12.90 -9.29 4.07
N GLN A 63 11.82 -9.45 3.30
CA GLN A 63 11.55 -8.64 2.10
C GLN A 63 11.05 -7.23 2.46
N PRO A 64 11.48 -6.17 1.74
CA PRO A 64 11.01 -4.81 1.96
C PRO A 64 9.51 -4.72 1.63
N LEU A 65 8.72 -4.23 2.59
CA LEU A 65 7.28 -4.06 2.38
C LEU A 65 7.01 -2.85 1.51
N VAL A 66 6.15 -3.01 0.51
CA VAL A 66 5.72 -1.95 -0.40
C VAL A 66 4.21 -1.96 -0.48
N SER A 67 3.61 -0.78 -0.37
CA SER A 67 2.18 -0.59 -0.52
C SER A 67 1.87 0.36 -1.67
N THR A 68 0.63 0.32 -2.13
CA THR A 68 0.09 1.28 -3.08
C THR A 68 -1.31 1.69 -2.65
N PHE A 69 -1.71 2.92 -2.96
CA PHE A 69 -3.12 3.28 -3.02
C PHE A 69 -3.59 3.05 -4.45
N GLU A 70 -4.48 2.07 -4.63
CA GLU A 70 -4.98 1.61 -5.92
C GLU A 70 -3.86 1.09 -6.85
N GLY A 71 -4.02 1.27 -8.16
CA GLY A 71 -3.13 0.70 -9.19
C GLY A 71 -3.55 -0.66 -9.76
N PRO A 72 -4.84 -0.97 -10.00
CA PRO A 72 -5.22 -2.22 -10.67
C PRO A 72 -4.76 -2.31 -12.14
N GLY A 73 -4.59 -1.17 -12.81
CA GLY A 73 -4.09 -1.13 -14.20
C GLY A 73 -2.62 -1.52 -14.33
N GLN A 74 -1.80 -1.19 -13.33
CA GLN A 74 -0.34 -1.39 -13.31
C GLN A 74 0.06 -2.60 -12.48
N SER A 75 -0.91 -3.44 -12.14
CA SER A 75 -0.73 -4.59 -11.27
C SER A 75 0.35 -5.58 -11.73
N GLU A 76 0.50 -5.72 -13.04
CA GLU A 76 1.39 -6.68 -13.67
C GLU A 76 2.84 -6.22 -13.59
N ASP A 77 3.05 -4.90 -13.52
CA ASP A 77 4.37 -4.31 -13.34
C ASP A 77 5.04 -4.80 -12.05
N TRP A 78 4.24 -5.11 -11.03
CA TRP A 78 4.70 -5.60 -9.75
C TRP A 78 5.43 -6.93 -9.85
N VAL A 79 5.14 -7.78 -10.85
CA VAL A 79 5.90 -9.02 -11.05
C VAL A 79 7.36 -8.70 -11.30
N TYR A 80 7.62 -7.83 -12.27
CA TYR A 80 8.97 -7.41 -12.62
C TYR A 80 9.62 -6.56 -11.52
N ILE A 81 8.88 -5.65 -10.87
CA ILE A 81 9.42 -4.88 -9.74
C ILE A 81 9.91 -5.81 -8.64
N LYS A 82 9.14 -6.84 -8.28
CA LYS A 82 9.55 -7.83 -7.26
C LYS A 82 10.76 -8.63 -7.69
N GLU A 83 10.87 -9.00 -8.96
CA GLU A 83 12.07 -9.65 -9.49
C GLU A 83 13.33 -8.78 -9.35
N GLN A 84 13.22 -7.46 -9.54
CA GLN A 84 14.36 -6.56 -9.45
C GLN A 84 14.73 -6.14 -8.02
N THR A 85 13.75 -6.08 -7.12
CA THR A 85 13.91 -5.43 -5.80
C THR A 85 13.67 -6.36 -4.62
N ASN A 86 13.21 -7.58 -4.87
CA ASN A 86 12.74 -8.54 -3.85
C ASN A 86 11.60 -7.98 -2.95
N ALA A 87 10.87 -6.96 -3.41
CA ALA A 87 9.78 -6.36 -2.66
C ALA A 87 8.63 -7.32 -2.33
N PHE A 88 7.95 -7.04 -1.21
CA PHE A 88 6.69 -7.67 -0.82
C PHE A 88 5.55 -6.67 -1.01
N PHE A 89 4.66 -6.91 -1.98
CA PHE A 89 3.59 -5.96 -2.31
C PHE A 89 2.31 -6.23 -1.53
N MET A 90 1.87 -5.22 -0.76
CA MET A 90 0.62 -5.21 0.01
C MET A 90 -0.19 -3.94 -0.29
N PRO A 91 -0.82 -3.87 -1.46
CA PRO A 91 -1.57 -2.70 -1.93
C PRO A 91 -2.97 -2.60 -1.29
N SER A 92 -3.54 -1.39 -1.32
CA SER A 92 -4.98 -1.20 -1.20
C SER A 92 -5.59 -1.18 -2.59
N ARG A 93 -6.58 -2.05 -2.78
CA ARG A 93 -7.43 -2.10 -3.97
C ARG A 93 -8.88 -2.09 -3.56
N SER A 94 -9.19 -1.23 -2.59
CA SER A 94 -10.53 -1.15 -2.02
C SER A 94 -11.58 -0.76 -3.05
N SER A 95 -11.22 -0.04 -4.11
CA SER A 95 -12.12 0.21 -5.25
C SER A 95 -12.62 -1.06 -5.96
N LEU A 96 -11.88 -2.16 -5.90
CA LEU A 96 -12.23 -3.45 -6.49
C LEU A 96 -12.90 -4.41 -5.50
N GLY A 97 -12.59 -4.27 -4.20
CA GLY A 97 -12.85 -5.28 -3.18
C GLY A 97 -11.91 -6.50 -3.26
N ALA A 98 -11.78 -7.24 -2.16
CA ALA A 98 -10.76 -8.28 -1.98
C ALA A 98 -10.76 -9.36 -3.08
N LYS A 99 -11.93 -9.92 -3.41
CA LYS A 99 -12.05 -10.98 -4.42
C LYS A 99 -11.52 -10.58 -5.80
N ARG A 100 -11.85 -9.36 -6.24
CA ARG A 100 -11.40 -8.86 -7.56
C ARG A 100 -9.94 -8.42 -7.51
N ALA A 101 -9.50 -7.84 -6.39
CA ALA A 101 -8.10 -7.46 -6.18
C ALA A 101 -7.13 -8.64 -6.32
N MET A 102 -7.57 -9.85 -5.89
CA MET A 102 -6.79 -11.08 -5.97
C MET A 102 -6.86 -11.82 -7.31
N LYS A 103 -7.73 -11.42 -8.26
CA LYS A 103 -7.93 -12.15 -9.52
C LYS A 103 -6.66 -12.35 -10.35
N LYS A 104 -5.75 -11.36 -10.33
CA LYS A 104 -4.47 -11.42 -11.05
C LYS A 104 -3.37 -12.15 -10.27
N ASN A 105 -3.57 -12.43 -8.98
CA ASN A 105 -2.65 -13.18 -8.11
C ASN A 105 -1.20 -12.63 -8.03
N VAL A 106 -1.03 -11.32 -8.25
CA VAL A 106 0.28 -10.63 -8.24
C VAL A 106 0.63 -9.98 -6.90
N ALA A 107 -0.37 -9.64 -6.09
CA ALA A 107 -0.19 -9.02 -4.78
C ALA A 107 0.16 -10.08 -3.73
N ASP A 108 1.14 -9.80 -2.88
CA ASP A 108 1.61 -10.75 -1.84
C ASP A 108 0.71 -10.75 -0.61
N GLY A 109 0.06 -9.63 -0.33
CA GLY A 109 -1.06 -9.48 0.58
C GLY A 109 -1.96 -8.34 0.13
N LEU A 110 -2.90 -7.92 0.97
CA LEU A 110 -3.73 -6.73 0.74
C LEU A 110 -3.89 -5.94 2.03
N PHE A 111 -4.19 -4.66 1.89
CA PHE A 111 -4.74 -3.86 2.98
C PHE A 111 -6.05 -3.21 2.53
N SER A 112 -6.94 -2.89 3.48
CA SER A 112 -8.20 -2.18 3.20
C SER A 112 -8.06 -0.69 3.51
N TRP A 113 -8.72 0.16 2.71
CA TRP A 113 -8.88 1.59 3.00
C TRP A 113 -10.16 1.88 3.78
N GLY A 114 -11.06 0.90 3.94
CA GLY A 114 -12.30 1.05 4.71
C GLY A 114 -12.06 0.88 6.20
N ALA A 115 -11.61 1.95 6.87
CA ALA A 115 -11.22 1.92 8.28
C ALA A 115 -12.19 2.66 9.22
N TRP A 116 -13.27 3.22 8.67
CA TRP A 116 -14.22 4.10 9.36
C TRP A 116 -15.65 3.75 8.96
N PRO A 117 -16.64 4.09 9.80
CA PRO A 117 -18.06 3.94 9.48
C PRO A 117 -18.48 4.77 8.27
N GLU A 118 -19.52 4.32 7.55
CA GLU A 118 -20.18 5.15 6.56
C GLU A 118 -21.27 6.00 7.22
N GLY A 119 -21.01 7.28 7.43
CA GLY A 119 -21.94 8.22 8.04
C GLY A 119 -22.29 7.84 9.49
N PRO A 120 -23.58 7.77 9.84
CA PRO A 120 -24.01 7.48 11.21
C PRO A 120 -24.06 5.97 11.54
N ASN A 121 -23.62 5.10 10.63
CA ASN A 121 -23.76 3.65 10.81
C ASN A 121 -22.56 3.07 11.54
N ASP A 122 -22.76 2.07 12.41
CA ASP A 122 -21.65 1.36 13.02
C ASP A 122 -20.82 0.61 11.95
N ILE A 123 -19.50 0.59 12.13
CA ILE A 123 -18.60 -0.22 11.29
C ILE A 123 -18.81 -1.71 11.61
N SER A 124 -18.83 -2.56 10.59
CA SER A 124 -18.90 -4.01 10.75
C SER A 124 -17.58 -4.68 10.36
N GLU A 125 -17.38 -5.91 10.83
CA GLU A 125 -16.22 -6.75 10.48
C GLU A 125 -16.34 -7.37 9.07
N GLU A 126 -17.44 -7.14 8.35
CA GLU A 126 -17.74 -7.84 7.09
C GLU A 126 -16.68 -7.60 6.01
N ILE A 127 -16.20 -6.35 5.91
CA ILE A 127 -15.16 -6.00 4.94
C ILE A 127 -13.89 -6.78 5.30
N ASP A 128 -13.42 -6.71 6.55
CA ASP A 128 -12.21 -7.38 7.00
C ASP A 128 -12.29 -8.91 6.84
N ALA A 129 -13.42 -9.50 7.21
CA ALA A 129 -13.69 -10.92 7.01
C ALA A 129 -13.55 -11.32 5.53
N SER A 130 -14.07 -10.48 4.61
CA SER A 130 -13.94 -10.73 3.17
C SER A 130 -12.48 -10.73 2.69
N TYR A 131 -11.61 -9.86 3.23
CA TYR A 131 -10.19 -9.88 2.88
C TYR A 131 -9.51 -11.14 3.40
N VAL A 132 -9.76 -11.51 4.67
CA VAL A 132 -9.21 -12.73 5.27
C VAL A 132 -9.61 -13.97 4.48
N ASP A 133 -10.84 -14.03 3.99
CA ASP A 133 -11.35 -15.18 3.21
C ASP A 133 -10.81 -15.22 1.77
N PHE A 134 -10.79 -14.08 1.07
CA PHE A 134 -10.44 -14.05 -0.36
C PHE A 134 -8.94 -13.98 -0.66
N LEU A 135 -8.09 -13.59 0.32
CA LEU A 135 -6.64 -13.55 0.15
C LEU A 135 -6.03 -14.93 -0.17
N GLY A 136 -6.63 -16.00 0.34
CA GLY A 136 -6.20 -17.36 0.07
C GLY A 136 -4.75 -17.63 0.49
N LYS A 137 -4.05 -18.43 -0.32
CA LYS A 137 -2.67 -18.87 -0.05
C LYS A 137 -1.69 -18.41 -1.12
N ASP A 138 -0.43 -18.27 -0.75
CA ASP A 138 0.69 -18.06 -1.68
C ASP A 138 1.09 -19.37 -2.39
N ALA A 139 2.09 -19.29 -3.28
CA ALA A 139 2.59 -20.45 -4.02
C ALA A 139 3.20 -21.54 -3.13
N SER A 140 3.61 -21.19 -1.91
CA SER A 140 4.17 -22.10 -0.90
C SER A 140 3.08 -22.71 -0.01
N GLY A 141 1.81 -22.34 -0.21
CA GLY A 141 0.67 -22.84 0.56
C GLY A 141 0.43 -22.11 1.89
N ASN A 142 1.14 -21.01 2.16
CA ASN A 142 0.94 -20.18 3.35
C ASN A 142 -0.19 -19.19 3.12
N LYS A 143 -0.94 -18.83 4.17
CA LYS A 143 -1.95 -17.77 4.06
C LYS A 143 -1.27 -16.44 3.71
N ARG A 144 -1.82 -15.73 2.73
CA ARG A 144 -1.37 -14.36 2.42
C ARG A 144 -1.76 -13.41 3.56
N PRO A 145 -0.90 -12.46 3.95
CA PRO A 145 -1.21 -11.53 5.03
C PRO A 145 -2.27 -10.50 4.63
N TYR A 146 -3.07 -10.11 5.61
CA TYR A 146 -3.99 -8.98 5.56
C TYR A 146 -3.50 -7.89 6.52
N MET A 147 -3.32 -6.66 6.04
CA MET A 147 -3.13 -5.50 6.90
C MET A 147 -4.49 -4.84 7.14
N MET A 148 -5.09 -5.18 8.27
CA MET A 148 -6.38 -4.65 8.71
C MET A 148 -6.22 -3.19 9.15
N PRO A 149 -7.02 -2.26 8.58
CA PRO A 149 -6.94 -0.87 8.98
C PRO A 149 -7.80 -0.62 10.22
N VAL A 150 -7.39 0.33 11.06
CA VAL A 150 -8.18 0.81 12.20
C VAL A 150 -8.05 2.33 12.24
N SER A 151 -9.18 3.03 12.29
CA SER A 151 -9.20 4.50 12.44
C SER A 151 -10.07 4.91 13.62
N PRO A 152 -9.68 5.94 14.39
CA PRO A 152 -10.55 6.50 15.41
C PRO A 152 -11.77 7.23 14.82
N TRP A 153 -11.63 7.88 13.65
CA TRP A 153 -12.69 8.61 12.95
C TRP A 153 -12.22 9.03 11.54
N LEU A 154 -13.13 9.30 10.59
CA LEU A 154 -12.80 10.04 9.36
C LEU A 154 -13.84 11.14 9.11
N TYR A 155 -13.37 12.32 8.73
CA TYR A 155 -14.22 13.38 8.18
C TYR A 155 -13.50 14.05 7.02
N THR A 156 -14.22 14.31 5.92
CA THR A 156 -13.72 15.15 4.83
C THR A 156 -14.82 16.09 4.35
N ASN A 157 -14.49 17.37 4.17
CA ASN A 157 -15.30 18.34 3.44
C ASN A 157 -14.37 19.16 2.56
N LEU A 158 -14.06 18.59 1.40
CA LEU A 158 -13.12 19.12 0.42
C LEU A 158 -13.85 19.32 -0.92
N PRO A 159 -14.52 20.48 -1.12
CA PRO A 159 -15.32 20.75 -2.31
C PRO A 159 -14.52 20.65 -3.61
N GLY A 160 -13.25 21.08 -3.60
CA GLY A 160 -12.34 20.98 -4.76
C GLY A 160 -12.08 19.56 -5.24
N TYR A 161 -12.29 18.56 -4.38
CA TYR A 161 -12.15 17.14 -4.68
C TYR A 161 -13.50 16.40 -4.76
N ARG A 162 -14.62 17.13 -4.63
CA ARG A 162 -15.98 16.57 -4.49
C ARG A 162 -16.06 15.50 -3.39
N LYS A 163 -15.31 15.67 -2.31
CA LYS A 163 -15.30 14.76 -1.16
C LYS A 163 -16.05 15.40 0.00
N ASN A 164 -17.13 14.76 0.43
CA ASN A 164 -17.89 15.14 1.62
C ASN A 164 -18.30 13.85 2.35
N TRP A 165 -17.40 13.32 3.17
CA TRP A 165 -17.57 12.04 3.87
C TRP A 165 -17.61 12.29 5.38
N LEU A 166 -18.56 11.64 6.04
CA LEU A 166 -18.66 11.49 7.49
C LEU A 166 -18.63 10.00 7.80
#